data_AF-A0A5J5F002-F1
#
_entry.id   AF-A0A5J5F002-F1
#
_cell.length_a   1.000
_cell.length_b   1.000
_cell.length_c   1.000
_cell.angle_alpha   90.00
_cell.angle_beta   90.00
_cell.angle_gamma   90.00
#
_symmetry.space_group_name_H-M   'P 1'
#
loop_
_entity.id
_entity.type
_entity.pdbx_description
1 polymer ?
#
loop_
_entity_poly.entity_id
_entity_poly.type
_entity_poly.pdbx_seq_one_letter_code
_entity_poly.pdbx_strand_id
1 'polypeptide(L)'
;MSWVDRGSRQMWLQDFLPRDFKNIRIMAYGYNNSLDGTSDSALLDFRRNLVQQSENARSSDEMKNRPIIFVGHSLGGILIVCRR
;
A
#
# COMPACT_ATOMS: atom_id res chain seq x y z
N MET A 1 1.97 -0.87 -13.08
CA MET A 1 1.43 -0.74 -11.71
C MET A 1 -0.08 -0.54 -11.82
N SER A 2 -0.90 -1.17 -10.97
CA SER A 2 -2.38 -1.24 -11.14
C SER A 2 -3.10 0.11 -11.20
N TRP A 3 -2.48 1.16 -10.67
CA TRP A 3 -3.09 2.50 -10.54
C TRP A 3 -2.63 3.49 -11.61
N VAL A 4 -1.73 3.07 -12.51
CA VAL A 4 -1.14 3.92 -13.54
C VAL A 4 -1.90 3.68 -14.84
N ASP A 5 -2.45 4.75 -15.42
CA ASP A 5 -3.02 4.70 -16.76
C ASP A 5 -1.95 4.35 -17.79
N ARG A 6 -2.28 3.48 -18.75
CA ARG A 6 -1.29 2.99 -19.74
C ARG A 6 -0.97 4.01 -20.81
N GLY A 7 -1.88 4.93 -21.12
CA GLY A 7 -1.68 5.96 -22.14
C GLY A 7 -0.97 7.19 -21.58
N SER A 8 -1.58 7.84 -20.60
CA SER A 8 -1.10 9.08 -20.00
C SER A 8 0.04 8.86 -19.01
N ARG A 9 0.24 7.62 -18.52
CA ARG A 9 1.17 7.27 -17.43
C ARG A 9 0.86 7.98 -16.10
N GLN A 10 -0.33 8.57 -15.97
CA GLN A 10 -0.75 9.23 -14.75
C GLN A 10 -1.28 8.22 -13.74
N MET A 11 -1.02 8.48 -12.47
CA MET A 11 -1.41 7.65 -11.34
C MET A 11 -2.34 8.45 -10.43
N TRP A 12 -3.62 8.10 -10.39
CA TRP A 12 -4.63 9.01 -9.80
C TRP A 12 -4.43 9.31 -8.31
N LEU A 13 -3.94 8.36 -7.52
CA LEU A 13 -3.64 8.57 -6.09
C LEU A 13 -2.51 9.58 -5.89
N GLN A 14 -1.53 9.63 -6.79
CA GLN A 14 -0.39 10.56 -6.70
C GLN A 14 -0.65 11.88 -7.42
N ASP A 15 -1.23 11.84 -8.61
CA ASP A 15 -1.29 13.01 -9.51
C ASP A 15 -2.55 13.86 -9.33
N PHE A 16 -3.64 13.27 -8.84
CA PHE A 16 -4.95 13.92 -8.74
C PHE A 16 -5.44 14.07 -7.31
N LEU A 17 -5.35 13.02 -6.47
CA LEU A 17 -5.86 13.06 -5.10
C LEU A 17 -5.30 14.22 -4.22
N PRO A 18 -4.01 14.61 -4.34
CA PRO A 18 -3.49 15.75 -3.57
C PRO A 18 -4.10 17.12 -3.95
N ARG A 19 -4.84 17.20 -5.06
CA ARG A 19 -5.55 18.41 -5.47
C ARG A 19 -6.78 18.63 -4.58
N ASP A 20 -7.47 17.55 -4.24
CA ASP A 20 -8.70 17.56 -3.44
C ASP A 20 -8.41 17.58 -1.94
N PHE A 21 -7.36 16.88 -1.49
CA PHE A 21 -6.98 16.81 -0.08
C PHE A 21 -5.59 17.41 0.16
N LYS A 22 -5.55 18.57 0.83
CA LYS A 22 -4.29 19.18 1.26
C LYS A 22 -3.67 18.38 2.41
N ASN A 23 -2.34 18.36 2.47
CA ASN A 23 -1.57 17.67 3.51
C ASN A 23 -1.71 16.13 3.52
N ILE A 24 -2.03 15.51 2.39
CA ILE A 24 -2.00 14.04 2.25
C ILE A 24 -0.58 13.55 1.91
N ARG A 25 -0.19 12.39 2.44
CA ARG A 25 1.02 11.66 2.04
C ARG A 25 0.61 10.37 1.33
N ILE A 26 1.07 10.19 0.09
CA ILE A 26 0.79 9.00 -0.71
C ILE A 26 1.99 8.06 -0.64
N MET A 27 1.73 6.78 -0.36
CA MET A 27 2.74 5.73 -0.34
C MET A 27 2.25 4.56 -1.19
N ALA A 28 3.14 4.01 -2.01
CA ALA A 28 2.87 2.81 -2.79
C ALA A 28 3.71 1.67 -2.22
N TYR A 29 3.07 0.52 -1.96
CA TYR A 29 3.76 -0.70 -1.53
C TYR A 29 3.77 -1.70 -2.68
N GLY A 30 4.98 -2.12 -3.05
CA GLY A 30 5.19 -3.20 -4.02
C GLY A 30 5.59 -4.49 -3.29
N TYR A 31 5.09 -5.61 -3.79
CA TYR A 31 5.49 -6.95 -3.37
C TYR A 31 5.66 -7.83 -4.62
N ASN A 32 6.40 -8.93 -4.49
CA ASN A 32 6.55 -9.88 -5.59
C ASN A 32 5.18 -10.52 -5.88
N ASN A 33 4.64 -10.26 -7.07
CA ASN A 33 3.31 -10.72 -7.48
C ASN A 33 3.37 -11.99 -8.35
N SER A 34 4.54 -12.65 -8.43
CA SER A 34 4.66 -13.95 -9.06
C SER A 34 3.75 -14.96 -8.35
N LEU A 35 2.65 -15.32 -9.02
CA LEU A 35 1.68 -16.30 -8.49
C LEU A 35 2.27 -17.71 -8.45
N ASP A 36 3.31 -17.98 -9.23
CA ASP A 36 4.08 -19.21 -9.19
C ASP A 36 4.75 -19.34 -7.81
N GLY A 37 4.15 -20.16 -6.94
CA GLY A 37 4.68 -20.43 -5.60
C GLY A 37 4.28 -19.45 -4.50
N THR A 38 3.24 -18.61 -4.68
CA THR A 38 2.68 -17.83 -3.55
C THR A 38 1.96 -18.79 -2.59
N SER A 39 2.69 -19.28 -1.60
CA SER A 39 2.16 -20.07 -0.49
C SER A 39 1.52 -19.18 0.57
N ASP A 40 0.73 -19.79 1.46
CA ASP A 40 0.25 -19.14 2.69
C ASP A 40 1.39 -18.51 3.51
N SER A 41 2.58 -19.12 3.53
CA SER A 41 3.76 -18.57 4.21
C SER A 41 4.29 -17.31 3.55
N ALA A 42 4.39 -17.29 2.21
CA ALA A 42 4.82 -16.11 1.47
C ALA A 42 3.86 -14.92 1.68
N LEU A 43 2.55 -15.21 1.73
CA LEU A 43 1.54 -14.19 2.02
C LEU A 43 1.70 -13.58 3.42
N LEU A 44 1.99 -14.43 4.43
CA LEU A 44 2.26 -13.96 5.78
C LEU A 44 3.52 -13.09 5.85
N ASP A 45 4.56 -13.43 5.09
CA ASP A 45 5.79 -12.65 5.05
C ASP A 45 5.62 -11.31 4.34
N PHE A 46 4.82 -11.25 3.27
CA PHE A 46 4.41 -9.99 2.65
C PHE A 46 3.61 -9.13 3.64
N ARG A 47 2.71 -9.72 4.42
CA ARG A 47 1.95 -9.00 5.45
C ARG A 47 2.88 -8.45 6.54
N ARG A 48 3.79 -9.26 7.07
CA ARG A 48 4.77 -8.82 8.07
C ARG A 48 5.61 -7.66 7.55
N ASN A 49 6.09 -7.76 6.32
CA ASN A 49 6.82 -6.68 5.67
C ASN A 49 5.96 -5.42 5.51
N LEU A 50 4.71 -5.54 5.05
CA LEU A 50 3.80 -4.40 4.93
C LEU A 50 3.62 -3.67 6.26
N VAL A 51 3.39 -4.40 7.35
CA VAL A 51 3.23 -3.83 8.70
C VAL A 51 4.53 -3.15 9.14
N GLN A 52 5.66 -3.84 9.07
CA GLN A 52 6.95 -3.30 9.49
C GLN A 52 7.32 -2.03 8.71
N GLN A 53 7.14 -2.03 7.39
CA GLN A 53 7.43 -0.87 6.55
C GLN A 53 6.46 0.29 6.85
N SER A 54 5.20 0.00 7.17
CA SER A 54 4.22 1.02 7.57
C SER A 54 4.58 1.66 8.91
N GLU A 55 5.04 0.88 9.88
CA GLU A 55 5.53 1.37 11.18
C GLU A 55 6.82 2.18 11.02
N ASN A 56 7.78 1.68 10.24
CA ASN A 56 9.04 2.39 9.94
C ASN A 56 8.78 3.74 9.26
N ALA A 57 7.79 3.78 8.36
CA ALA A 57 7.38 5.01 7.69
C ALA A 57 6.67 6.01 8.61
N ARG A 58 6.40 5.66 9.87
CA ARG A 58 5.69 6.45 10.90
C ARG A 58 6.49 6.47 12.22
N SER A 59 7.78 6.82 12.13
CA SER A 59 8.69 6.76 13.28
C SER A 59 8.42 7.83 14.36
N SER A 60 7.95 9.03 13.97
CA SER A 60 7.66 10.12 14.93
C SER A 60 6.24 10.05 15.49
N ASP A 61 6.04 10.63 16.68
CA ASP A 61 4.72 10.64 17.34
C ASP A 61 3.68 11.43 16.54
N GLU A 62 4.08 12.52 15.87
CA GLU A 62 3.22 13.23 14.93
C GLU A 62 2.74 12.29 13.81
N MET A 63 3.65 11.52 13.21
CA MET A 63 3.31 10.60 12.14
C MET A 63 2.42 9.46 12.63
N LYS A 64 2.64 8.95 13.86
CA LYS A 64 1.80 7.92 14.48
C LYS A 64 0.37 8.40 14.76
N ASN A 65 0.17 9.70 14.99
CA ASN A 65 -1.15 10.30 15.19
C ASN A 65 -1.89 10.58 13.86
N ARG A 66 -1.21 10.61 12.72
CA ARG A 66 -1.86 10.85 11.41
C ARG A 66 -2.71 9.64 10.99
N PRO A 67 -3.99 9.80 10.64
CA PRO A 67 -4.82 8.68 10.15
C PRO A 67 -4.18 7.97 8.96
N ILE A 68 -4.35 6.65 8.88
CA ILE A 68 -3.90 5.82 7.76
C ILE A 68 -5.10 5.22 7.03
N ILE A 69 -5.08 5.31 5.70
CA ILE A 69 -6.09 4.71 4.82
C ILE A 69 -5.36 3.73 3.91
N PHE A 70 -5.75 2.46 3.95
CA PHE A 70 -5.23 1.43 3.08
C PHE A 70 -6.14 1.25 1.86
N VAL A 71 -5.53 1.22 0.67
CA VAL A 71 -6.24 0.95 -0.59
C VAL A 71 -5.61 -0.30 -1.22
N GLY A 72 -6.38 -1.39 -1.23
CA GLY A 72 -5.97 -2.67 -1.79
C GLY A 72 -6.70 -2.99 -3.09
N HIS A 73 -6.00 -3.60 -4.05
CA HIS A 73 -6.59 -4.13 -5.26
C HIS A 73 -6.13 -5.59 -5.46
N SER A 74 -7.04 -6.49 -5.87
CA SER A 74 -6.77 -7.92 -6.05
C SER A 74 -6.10 -8.53 -4.80
N LEU A 75 -4.96 -9.22 -4.93
CA LEU A 75 -4.21 -9.82 -3.82
C LEU A 75 -3.83 -8.80 -2.72
N GLY A 76 -3.64 -7.53 -3.08
CA GLY A 76 -3.39 -6.46 -2.12
C GLY A 76 -4.54 -6.26 -1.13
N GLY A 77 -5.78 -6.52 -1.54
CA GLY A 77 -6.94 -6.48 -0.64
C GLY A 77 -6.90 -7.57 0.43
N ILE A 78 -6.47 -8.78 0.04
CA ILE A 78 -6.30 -9.91 0.96
C ILE A 78 -5.20 -9.60 1.98
N LEU A 79 -4.07 -9.03 1.52
CA LEU A 79 -2.98 -8.60 2.39
C LEU A 79 -3.42 -7.60 3.49
N ILE A 80 -4.35 -6.70 3.16
CA ILE A 80 -4.85 -5.68 4.10
C ILE A 80 -5.88 -6.26 5.08
N VAL A 81 -6.81 -7.10 4.62
CA VAL A 81 -7.97 -7.55 5.42
C VAL A 81 -7.64 -8.71 6.34
N CYS A 82 -6.69 -9.58 5.97
CA CYS A 82 -6.53 -10.86 6.65
C CYS A 82 -6.19 -10.68 8.15
N ARG A 83 -7.15 -11.01 9.01
CA ARG A 83 -7.02 -11.14 10.46
C ARG A 83 -6.90 -12.63 10.80
N ARG A 84 -5.71 -13.20 10.66
CA ARG A 84 -5.34 -14.35 11.48
C ARG A 84 -4.87 -13.84 12.83
#